data_AF-A0A382M4V1-F1
#
_entry.id   AF-A0A382M4V1-F1
#
_cell.length_a   1.000
_cell.length_b   1.000
_cell.length_c   1.000
_cell.angle_alpha   90.00
_cell.angle_beta   90.00
_cell.angle_gamma   90.00
#
_symmetry.space_group_name_H-M   'P 1'
#
loop_
_entity.id
_entity.type
_entity.pdbx_description
1 polymer ?
#
loop_
_entity_poly.entity_id
_entity_poly.type
_entity_poly.pdbx_seq_one_letter_code
_entity_poly.pdbx_strand_id
1 'polypeptide(L)'
;MKNKKKSFYFEDYTESELNNNDKSKIVKILLDRVTFLSFIFFSLILIFSIKIIYLSISTEKSFYSKNIKKEFLKKRRDIVDRNGSVLATNVILYDVGVRPKLLKEKEKKNLLIKLGLLFP
;
A
#
# COMPACT_ATOMS: atom_id res chain seq x y z
N MET A 1 -4.71 77.16 9.76
CA MET A 1 -4.52 75.71 10.06
C MET A 1 -3.13 75.51 10.64
N LYS A 2 -3.01 75.01 11.88
CA LYS A 2 -1.73 74.83 12.58
C LYS A 2 -1.35 73.35 12.53
N ASN A 3 -0.26 73.02 11.82
CA ASN A 3 0.24 71.64 11.65
C ASN A 3 0.68 71.04 13.00
N LYS A 4 -0.03 70.01 13.49
CA LYS A 4 0.42 69.18 14.62
C LYS A 4 1.44 68.16 14.11
N LYS A 5 2.71 68.32 14.48
CA LYS A 5 3.74 67.29 14.26
C LYS A 5 3.47 66.13 15.22
N LYS A 6 3.34 64.90 14.70
CA LYS A 6 3.31 63.67 15.51
C LYS A 6 4.76 63.29 15.83
N SER A 7 5.23 63.56 17.04
CA SER A 7 6.44 62.93 17.56
C SER A 7 6.05 61.64 18.28
N PHE A 8 6.78 60.57 18.00
CA PHE A 8 6.70 59.35 18.79
C PHE A 8 7.29 59.63 20.17
N TYR A 9 6.53 59.35 21.21
CA TYR A 9 7.02 59.29 22.58
C TYR A 9 7.01 57.83 23.00
N PHE A 10 8.11 57.39 23.60
CA PHE A 10 8.19 56.11 24.29
C PHE A 10 7.90 56.38 25.77
N GLU A 11 6.97 55.63 26.34
CA GLU A 11 6.79 55.58 27.79
C GLU A 11 7.92 54.74 28.38
N ASP A 12 8.74 55.35 29.24
CA ASP A 12 9.77 54.65 29.98
C ASP A 12 9.11 53.96 31.19
N TYR A 13 8.77 52.68 31.03
CA TYR A 13 8.26 51.87 32.14
C TYR A 13 9.40 51.50 33.08
N THR A 14 9.13 51.54 34.38
CA THR A 14 10.08 51.07 35.41
C THR A 14 9.97 49.56 35.56
N GLU A 15 11.07 48.83 35.77
CA GLU A 15 11.04 47.36 35.91
C GLU A 15 10.04 46.86 36.98
N SER A 16 9.78 47.68 38.00
CA SER A 16 8.78 47.38 39.04
C SER A 16 7.33 47.29 38.53
N GLU A 17 7.00 47.92 37.41
CA GLU A 17 5.67 47.82 36.78
C GLU A 17 5.50 46.52 36.00
N LEU A 18 6.58 45.95 35.48
CA LEU A 18 6.58 44.62 34.84
C LEU A 18 6.39 43.50 35.87
N ASN A 19 6.92 43.68 37.08
CA ASN A 19 6.98 42.61 38.09
C ASN A 19 5.68 42.40 38.90
N ASN A 20 4.72 43.35 38.86
CA ASN A 20 3.53 43.31 39.71
C ASN A 20 2.29 42.62 39.11
N ASN A 21 2.37 42.14 37.87
CA ASN A 21 1.21 41.57 37.15
C ASN A 21 1.35 40.10 36.77
N ASP A 22 2.47 39.46 37.13
CA ASP A 22 2.69 38.03 36.93
C ASP A 22 2.17 37.20 38.11
N LYS A 23 0.93 37.49 38.54
CA LYS A 23 0.08 36.38 39.00
C LYS A 23 -0.08 35.49 37.79
N SER A 24 0.76 34.46 37.72
CA SER A 24 0.76 33.39 36.72
C SER A 24 -0.64 33.28 36.14
N LYS A 25 -0.80 33.66 34.86
CA LYS A 25 -2.07 33.47 34.15
C LYS A 25 -2.30 31.97 34.13
N ILE A 26 -2.92 31.43 35.19
CA ILE A 26 -3.38 30.07 35.30
C ILE A 26 -4.33 29.93 34.12
N VAL A 27 -3.83 29.32 33.04
CA VAL A 27 -4.61 29.07 31.84
C VAL A 27 -5.85 28.33 32.33
N LYS A 28 -7.02 28.98 32.24
CA LYS A 28 -8.30 28.34 32.59
C LYS A 28 -8.56 27.28 31.52
N ILE A 29 -8.03 26.09 31.76
CA ILE A 29 -8.29 24.93 30.94
C ILE A 29 -9.74 24.56 31.21
N LEU A 30 -10.62 24.87 30.24
CA LEU A 30 -12.01 24.47 30.30
C LEU A 30 -12.07 22.94 30.17
N LEU A 31 -12.71 22.27 31.13
CA LEU A 31 -12.82 20.81 31.15
C LEU A 31 -13.41 20.28 29.84
N ASP A 32 -14.38 21.00 29.26
CA ASP A 32 -15.02 20.64 27.99
C ASP A 32 -14.05 20.54 26.80
N ARG A 33 -12.96 21.33 26.80
CA ARG A 33 -11.94 21.27 25.74
C ARG A 33 -11.07 20.01 25.88
N VAL A 34 -10.77 19.62 27.11
CA VAL A 34 -9.99 18.41 27.41
C VAL A 34 -10.79 17.16 27.11
N THR A 35 -12.09 17.13 27.47
CA THR A 35 -12.98 16.01 27.18
C THR A 35 -13.23 15.87 25.67
N PHE A 36 -13.42 16.96 24.95
CA PHE A 36 -13.54 16.94 23.49
C PHE A 36 -12.28 16.37 22.81
N LEU A 37 -11.08 16.81 23.25
CA LEU A 37 -9.83 16.29 22.70
C LEU A 37 -9.64 14.81 23.03
N SER A 38 -9.97 14.38 24.25
CA SER A 38 -9.95 12.97 24.66
C SER A 38 -10.89 12.11 23.81
N PHE A 39 -12.08 12.62 23.49
CA PHE A 39 -13.06 11.92 22.66
C PHE A 39 -12.56 11.63 21.24
N ILE A 40 -11.79 12.55 20.65
CA ILE A 40 -11.16 12.33 19.33
C ILE A 40 -10.18 11.16 19.38
N PHE A 41 -9.30 11.14 20.39
CA PHE A 41 -8.35 10.04 20.58
C PHE A 41 -9.06 8.71 20.87
N PHE A 42 -10.11 8.73 21.69
CA PHE A 42 -10.92 7.55 21.97
C PHE A 42 -11.60 7.02 20.70
N SER A 43 -12.13 7.90 19.85
CA SER A 43 -12.75 7.52 18.58
C SER A 43 -11.76 6.84 17.63
N LEU A 44 -10.52 7.33 17.56
CA LEU A 44 -9.46 6.68 16.78
C LEU A 44 -9.14 5.27 17.31
N ILE A 45 -8.97 5.12 18.63
CA ILE A 45 -8.74 3.82 19.27
C ILE A 45 -9.89 2.87 18.95
N LEU A 46 -11.13 3.37 18.96
CA LEU A 46 -12.33 2.57 18.70
C LEU A 46 -12.37 2.07 17.25
N ILE A 47 -12.05 2.92 16.27
CA ILE A 47 -11.96 2.53 14.84
C ILE A 47 -10.90 1.44 14.63
N PHE A 48 -9.72 1.58 15.24
CA PHE A 48 -8.67 0.57 15.14
C PHE A 48 -9.04 -0.72 15.87
N SER A 49 -9.70 -0.63 17.03
CA SER A 49 -10.18 -1.79 17.77
C SER A 49 -11.20 -2.59 16.96
N ILE A 50 -12.16 -1.93 16.33
CA ILE A 50 -13.12 -2.58 15.42
C ILE A 50 -12.37 -3.25 14.26
N LYS A 51 -11.37 -2.58 13.65
CA LYS A 51 -10.57 -3.14 12.55
C LYS A 51 -9.82 -4.42 12.97
N ILE A 52 -9.25 -4.42 14.18
CA ILE A 52 -8.53 -5.57 14.74
C ILE A 52 -9.49 -6.73 15.01
N ILE A 53 -10.65 -6.45 15.62
CA ILE A 53 -11.68 -7.47 15.87
C ILE A 53 -12.21 -8.04 14.55
N TYR A 54 -12.49 -7.18 13.57
CA TYR A 54 -12.92 -7.58 12.22
C TYR A 54 -11.88 -8.51 11.56
N LEU A 55 -10.61 -8.15 11.61
CA LEU A 55 -9.53 -8.98 11.06
C LEU A 55 -9.35 -10.29 11.85
N SER A 56 -9.52 -10.25 13.16
CA SER A 56 -9.42 -11.42 14.04
C SER A 56 -10.56 -12.43 13.81
N ILE A 57 -11.79 -11.95 13.58
CA ILE A 57 -12.95 -12.78 13.27
C ILE A 57 -12.96 -13.21 11.80
N SER A 58 -12.32 -12.44 10.91
CA SER A 58 -12.14 -12.82 9.53
C SER A 58 -11.40 -14.15 9.48
N THR A 59 -12.11 -15.22 9.13
CA THR A 59 -11.52 -16.53 8.89
C THR A 59 -10.54 -16.39 7.73
N GLU A 60 -9.26 -16.23 8.04
CA GLU A 60 -8.23 -16.37 7.04
C GLU A 60 -8.43 -17.75 6.40
N LYS A 61 -8.75 -17.75 5.10
CA LYS A 61 -8.65 -18.94 4.27
C LYS A 61 -7.17 -19.28 4.16
N SER A 62 -6.65 -19.91 5.21
CA SER A 62 -5.40 -20.66 5.26
C SER A 62 -4.23 -19.99 4.53
N PHE A 63 -3.65 -18.94 5.14
CA PHE A 63 -2.33 -18.44 4.72
C PHE A 63 -1.21 -19.49 4.89
N TYR A 64 -1.45 -20.54 5.67
CA TYR A 64 -0.55 -21.70 5.80
C TYR A 64 -0.75 -22.79 4.72
N SER A 65 -1.51 -22.53 3.65
CA SER A 65 -1.64 -23.49 2.54
C SER A 65 -0.71 -23.13 1.38
N LYS A 66 0.58 -23.47 1.56
CA LYS A 66 1.62 -23.50 0.51
C LYS A 66 1.93 -22.10 -0.05
N ASN A 67 3.17 -21.88 -0.47
CA ASN A 67 3.56 -20.72 -1.28
C ASN A 67 2.85 -20.78 -2.64
N ILE A 68 1.53 -20.66 -2.69
CA ILE A 68 0.82 -20.30 -3.90
C ILE A 68 1.09 -18.80 -4.04
N LYS A 69 2.30 -18.50 -4.53
CA LYS A 69 2.48 -17.38 -5.42
C LYS A 69 1.39 -17.58 -6.47
N LYS A 70 0.20 -17.02 -6.23
CA LYS A 70 -0.70 -16.64 -7.30
C LYS A 70 0.02 -15.47 -7.95
N GLU A 71 1.15 -15.77 -8.61
CA GLU A 71 1.57 -14.98 -9.73
C GLU A 71 0.37 -15.07 -10.65
N PHE A 72 -0.45 -14.03 -10.58
CA PHE A 72 -1.40 -13.74 -11.62
C PHE A 72 -0.53 -13.68 -12.87
N LEU A 73 -0.44 -14.79 -13.61
CA LEU A 73 0.23 -14.82 -14.89
C LEU A 73 -0.49 -13.75 -15.70
N LYS A 74 0.15 -12.60 -15.82
CA LYS A 74 -0.47 -11.42 -16.43
C LYS A 74 -0.61 -11.76 -17.90
N LYS A 75 -1.80 -12.26 -18.27
CA LYS A 75 -2.10 -12.62 -19.65
C LYS A 75 -1.99 -11.36 -20.50
N ARG A 76 -1.15 -11.39 -21.54
CA ARG A 76 -1.10 -10.31 -22.53
C ARG A 76 -2.49 -10.12 -23.13
N ARG A 77 -2.90 -8.89 -23.45
CA ARG A 77 -4.16 -8.69 -24.16
C ARG A 77 -4.04 -9.17 -25.61
N ASP A 78 -5.17 -9.54 -26.18
CA ASP A 78 -5.26 -9.96 -27.58
C ASP A 78 -5.19 -8.72 -28.49
N ILE A 79 -4.55 -8.87 -29.65
CA ILE A 79 -4.51 -7.85 -30.71
C ILE A 79 -5.58 -8.22 -31.74
N VAL A 80 -6.45 -7.28 -32.06
CA VAL A 80 -7.53 -7.43 -33.03
C VAL A 80 -7.44 -6.38 -34.14
N ASP A 81 -7.94 -6.74 -35.32
CA ASP A 81 -8.19 -5.84 -36.45
C ASP A 81 -9.37 -4.90 -36.15
N ARG A 82 -9.55 -3.84 -36.96
CA ARG A 82 -10.72 -2.95 -37.03
C ARG A 82 -12.03 -3.72 -37.18
N ASN A 83 -12.01 -4.86 -37.86
CA ASN A 83 -13.18 -5.72 -38.03
C ASN A 83 -13.39 -6.68 -36.84
N GLY A 84 -12.58 -6.59 -35.78
CA GLY A 84 -12.66 -7.43 -34.58
C GLY A 84 -12.04 -8.82 -34.71
N SER A 85 -11.40 -9.13 -35.85
CA SER A 85 -10.71 -10.41 -36.04
C SER A 85 -9.42 -10.48 -35.23
N VAL A 86 -9.12 -11.63 -34.63
CA VAL A 86 -7.93 -11.83 -33.77
C VAL A 86 -6.68 -11.99 -34.62
N LEU A 87 -5.72 -11.09 -34.46
CA LEU A 87 -4.40 -11.15 -35.10
C LEU A 87 -3.35 -11.81 -34.21
N ALA A 88 -3.45 -11.64 -32.89
CA ALA A 88 -2.55 -12.29 -31.95
C ALA A 88 -3.21 -12.50 -30.58
N THR A 89 -3.21 -13.73 -30.09
CA THR A 89 -3.75 -14.11 -28.77
C THR A 89 -2.75 -15.01 -28.03
N ASN A 90 -2.99 -15.25 -26.74
CA ASN A 90 -2.23 -16.24 -26.00
C ASN A 90 -2.96 -17.58 -26.05
N VAL A 91 -2.26 -18.61 -26.52
CA VAL A 91 -2.74 -19.99 -26.58
C VAL A 91 -2.03 -20.84 -25.54
N ILE A 92 -2.70 -21.92 -25.10
CA ILE A 92 -2.06 -22.93 -24.27
C ILE A 92 -1.27 -23.85 -25.20
N LEU A 93 0.05 -23.89 -25.02
CA LEU A 93 0.93 -24.80 -25.75
C LEU A 93 1.25 -26.00 -24.87
N TYR A 94 1.12 -27.20 -25.44
CA TYR A 94 1.55 -28.44 -24.81
C TYR A 94 2.83 -28.89 -25.47
N ASP A 95 3.88 -29.07 -24.68
CA ASP A 95 5.16 -29.59 -25.14
C ASP A 95 5.53 -30.84 -24.32
N VAL A 96 6.18 -31.79 -24.99
CA VAL A 96 6.57 -33.09 -24.42
C VAL A 96 8.07 -33.27 -24.61
N GLY A 97 8.80 -33.18 -23.50
CA GLY A 97 10.24 -33.43 -23.45
C GLY A 97 10.57 -34.86 -23.02
N VAL A 98 11.56 -35.46 -23.66
CA VAL A 98 12.09 -36.78 -23.27
C VAL A 98 13.53 -36.63 -22.77
N ARG A 99 13.85 -37.24 -21.62
CA ARG A 99 15.23 -37.30 -21.09
C ARG A 99 15.95 -38.56 -21.58
N PRO A 100 16.97 -38.46 -22.46
CA PRO A 100 17.66 -39.62 -23.03
C PRO A 100 18.29 -40.57 -22.01
N LYS A 101 18.71 -40.04 -20.85
CA LYS A 101 19.34 -40.82 -19.77
C LYS A 101 18.40 -41.80 -19.07
N LEU A 102 17.09 -41.60 -19.17
CA LEU A 102 16.08 -42.45 -18.52
C LEU A 102 15.52 -43.53 -19.47
N LEU A 103 15.89 -43.49 -20.74
CA LEU A 103 15.44 -44.44 -21.76
C LEU A 103 16.26 -45.72 -21.73
N LYS A 104 15.62 -46.84 -22.02
CA LYS A 104 16.35 -48.09 -22.29
C LYS A 104 17.07 -47.98 -23.63
N GLU A 105 18.18 -48.68 -23.79
CA GLU A 105 19.02 -48.61 -25.01
C GLU A 105 18.23 -48.86 -26.30
N LYS A 106 17.28 -49.82 -26.28
CA LYS A 106 16.40 -50.10 -27.42
C LYS A 106 15.50 -48.91 -27.78
N GLU A 107 14.92 -48.26 -26.78
CA GLU A 107 14.00 -47.12 -26.97
C GLU A 107 14.76 -45.90 -27.46
N LYS A 108 15.96 -45.66 -26.93
CA LYS A 108 16.86 -44.59 -27.36
C LYS A 108 17.27 -44.73 -28.83
N LYS A 109 17.64 -45.94 -29.27
CA LYS A 109 17.97 -46.22 -30.68
C LYS A 109 16.76 -45.95 -31.58
N ASN A 110 15.58 -46.44 -31.20
CA ASN A 110 14.35 -46.21 -31.98
C ASN A 110 13.97 -44.74 -32.04
N LEU A 111 14.16 -43.99 -30.96
CA LEU A 111 13.90 -42.55 -30.93
C LEU A 111 14.81 -41.80 -31.90
N LEU A 112 16.12 -42.10 -31.91
CA LEU A 112 17.07 -41.47 -32.83
C LEU A 112 16.73 -41.73 -34.30
N ILE A 113 16.37 -42.97 -34.64
CA ILE A 113 15.97 -43.32 -36.01
C ILE A 113 14.70 -42.56 -36.41
N LYS A 114 13.68 -42.55 -35.54
CA LYS A 114 12.42 -41.83 -35.81
C LYS A 114 12.64 -40.33 -35.96
N LEU A 115 13.50 -39.73 -35.14
CA LEU A 115 13.82 -38.31 -35.23
C LEU A 115 14.50 -37.99 -36.57
N GLY A 116 15.47 -38.79 -37.01
CA GLY A 116 16.12 -38.58 -38.32
C GLY A 116 15.20 -38.80 -39.52
N LEU A 117 14.12 -39.58 -39.37
CA LEU A 117 13.11 -39.74 -40.42
C LEU A 117 12.11 -38.59 -40.47
N LEU A 118 11.77 -38.00 -39.32
CA LEU A 118 10.79 -36.91 -39.20
C LEU A 118 11.40 -35.54 -39.49
N PHE A 119 12.69 -35.38 -39.21
CA PHE A 119 13.44 -34.14 -39.41
C PHE A 119 14.70 -34.44 -40.26
N PRO A 120 14.56 -34.52 -41.60
CA PRO A 120 15.68 -34.80 -42.51
C PRO A 120 16.75 -33.69 -42.50
#